data_AF-U9TU32-F1
#
_entry.id   AF-U9TU32-F1
#
_cell.length_a   1.000
_cell.length_b   1.000
_cell.length_c   1.000
_cell.angle_alpha   90.00
_cell.angle_beta   90.00
_cell.angle_gamma   90.00
#
_symmetry.space_group_name_H-M   'P 1'
#
loop_
_entity.id
_entity.type
_entity.pdbx_description
1 polymer ?
#
loop_
_entity_poly.entity_id
_entity_poly.type
_entity_poly.pdbx_seq_one_letter_code
_entity_poly.pdbx_strand_id
1 'polypeptide(L)'
;MLQHMEEAKTNELDEEFVEEVVNAVKSIYSQLPLKYISSSVMKGISFAKFLEDVVECMNSSETSILLSIPDEYESIIRSIVQELIKESIEKYEERMNNLMNEEVKLPMLWEEFENMHKYILEVNKIFFEKIIGSPLQIGRFSEQLIKETSKSKEEFVKKNSKELMHYNENITKEFWTKHVETRLNKNLFKKSPEATKVISSYKKNQYLFAINHITQLGRINAELAKAMHAREEAERLRLEALAREEVLLLEIEALKREKEEYEKNINNKILELQTNIEQQNKPQGEMKRQFIEEQNSIIKLVYQSFDDFPKNEEIKKLRKGNNEIKTKKRKVCCCMCVIV
;
A
#
# COMPACT_ATOMS: atom_id res chain seq x y z
N MET A 1 31.58 -36.68 -16.66
CA MET A 1 31.33 -35.90 -15.43
C MET A 1 30.12 -34.98 -15.58
N LEU A 2 30.02 -34.15 -16.64
CA LEU A 2 28.85 -33.26 -16.87
C LEU A 2 27.47 -33.97 -16.84
N GLN A 3 27.38 -35.24 -17.23
CA GLN A 3 26.11 -36.00 -17.22
C GLN A 3 25.64 -36.47 -15.83
N HIS A 4 26.46 -36.34 -14.78
CA HIS A 4 26.14 -36.73 -13.40
C HIS A 4 26.50 -35.61 -12.42
N MET A 5 26.38 -34.36 -12.86
CA MET A 5 26.82 -33.20 -12.09
C MET A 5 25.99 -33.02 -10.81
N GLU A 6 24.76 -33.52 -10.75
CA GLU A 6 23.95 -33.51 -9.53
C GLU A 6 24.47 -34.46 -8.43
N GLU A 7 25.27 -35.48 -8.78
CA GLU A 7 25.83 -36.46 -7.84
C GLU A 7 27.24 -36.07 -7.36
N ALA A 8 27.89 -35.14 -8.06
CA ALA A 8 29.24 -34.69 -7.75
C ALA A 8 29.26 -33.90 -6.44
N LYS A 9 30.27 -34.16 -5.61
CA LYS A 9 30.46 -33.38 -4.37
C LYS A 9 31.06 -32.02 -4.71
N THR A 10 30.79 -31.01 -3.89
CA THR A 10 31.29 -29.64 -4.12
C THR A 10 32.82 -29.56 -4.26
N ASN A 11 33.58 -30.41 -3.56
CA ASN A 11 35.03 -30.49 -3.65
C ASN A 11 35.56 -31.23 -4.89
N GLU A 12 34.67 -31.83 -5.68
CA GLU A 12 34.95 -32.48 -6.97
C GLU A 12 34.60 -31.54 -8.15
N LEU A 13 34.00 -30.38 -7.86
CA LEU A 13 33.69 -29.33 -8.82
C LEU A 13 34.84 -28.32 -8.90
N ASP A 14 34.92 -27.64 -10.04
CA ASP A 14 35.86 -26.56 -10.26
C ASP A 14 35.63 -25.41 -9.27
N GLU A 15 36.70 -24.90 -8.66
CA GLU A 15 36.62 -23.88 -7.61
C GLU A 15 36.03 -22.56 -8.12
N GLU A 16 36.36 -22.16 -9.35
CA GLU A 16 35.84 -20.93 -9.99
C GLU A 16 34.33 -21.08 -10.24
N PHE A 17 33.88 -22.25 -10.72
CA PHE A 17 32.45 -22.55 -10.85
C PHE A 17 31.70 -22.50 -9.52
N VAL A 18 32.25 -23.09 -8.46
CA VAL A 18 31.63 -23.06 -7.12
C VAL A 18 31.53 -21.61 -6.62
N GLU A 19 32.58 -20.81 -6.80
CA GLU A 19 32.58 -19.40 -6.42
C GLU A 19 31.52 -18.60 -7.19
N GLU A 20 31.43 -18.76 -8.51
CA GLU A 20 30.41 -18.15 -9.38
C GLU A 20 28.99 -18.50 -8.92
N VAL A 21 28.70 -19.79 -8.67
CA VAL A 21 27.37 -20.23 -8.21
C VAL A 21 27.05 -19.66 -6.84
N VAL A 22 27.99 -19.66 -5.90
CA VAL A 22 27.79 -19.07 -4.56
C VAL A 22 27.50 -17.58 -4.68
N ASN A 23 28.24 -16.86 -5.52
CA ASN A 23 28.03 -15.43 -5.74
C ASN A 23 26.70 -15.14 -6.43
N ALA A 24 26.30 -15.95 -7.42
CA ALA A 24 25.01 -15.84 -8.08
C ALA A 24 23.84 -16.07 -7.11
N VAL A 25 23.92 -17.12 -6.29
CA VAL A 25 22.91 -17.44 -5.26
C VAL A 25 22.81 -16.31 -4.24
N LYS A 26 23.94 -15.83 -3.70
CA LYS A 26 23.96 -14.67 -2.79
C LYS A 26 23.34 -13.43 -3.43
N SER A 27 23.67 -13.16 -4.69
CA SER A 27 23.10 -12.04 -5.44
C SER A 27 21.57 -12.14 -5.53
N ILE A 28 21.04 -13.30 -5.91
CA ILE A 28 19.58 -13.55 -5.99
C ILE A 28 18.91 -13.36 -4.62
N TYR A 29 19.42 -13.99 -3.56
CA TYR A 29 18.81 -13.89 -2.23
C TYR A 29 18.96 -12.50 -1.61
N SER A 30 20.01 -11.75 -1.95
CA SER A 30 20.20 -10.38 -1.46
C SER A 30 19.21 -9.37 -2.06
N GLN A 31 18.57 -9.71 -3.19
CA GLN A 31 17.70 -8.80 -3.93
C GLN A 31 16.30 -9.36 -4.20
N LEU A 32 15.92 -10.48 -3.57
CA LEU A 32 14.70 -11.22 -3.91
C LEU A 32 13.46 -10.31 -3.80
N PRO A 33 12.91 -9.81 -4.93
CA PRO A 33 11.82 -8.86 -4.87
C PRO A 33 10.55 -9.62 -4.53
N LEU A 34 9.72 -9.03 -3.66
CA LEU A 34 8.38 -9.56 -3.43
C LEU A 34 7.57 -9.48 -4.74
N LYS A 35 6.70 -10.47 -4.96
CA LYS A 35 5.74 -10.43 -6.07
C LYS A 35 4.53 -9.60 -5.63
N TYR A 36 4.07 -8.71 -6.50
CA TYR A 36 2.95 -7.83 -6.23
C TYR A 36 1.79 -8.06 -7.22
N ILE A 37 0.57 -7.92 -6.71
CA ILE A 37 -0.64 -7.66 -7.51
C ILE A 37 -1.02 -6.22 -7.20
N SER A 38 -0.90 -5.34 -8.19
CA SER A 38 -1.05 -3.90 -8.00
C SER A 38 -0.15 -3.38 -6.86
N SER A 39 -0.72 -2.78 -5.81
CA SER A 39 0.00 -2.25 -4.65
C SER A 39 0.16 -3.24 -3.49
N SER A 40 -0.30 -4.48 -3.63
CA SER A 40 -0.36 -5.48 -2.56
C SER A 40 0.59 -6.64 -2.80
N VAL A 41 1.24 -7.14 -1.75
CA VAL A 41 2.10 -8.33 -1.83
C VAL A 41 1.24 -9.56 -2.15
N MET A 42 1.61 -10.29 -3.19
CA MET A 42 0.96 -11.53 -3.57
C MET A 42 1.27 -12.61 -2.53
N LYS A 43 0.24 -13.06 -1.80
CA LYS A 43 0.35 -14.16 -0.84
C LYS A 43 0.20 -15.50 -1.56
N GLY A 44 0.58 -16.60 -0.91
CA GLY A 44 0.52 -17.95 -1.49
C GLY A 44 -0.87 -18.35 -1.99
N ILE A 45 -1.94 -17.96 -1.28
CA ILE A 45 -3.33 -18.21 -1.69
C ILE A 45 -3.66 -17.45 -2.99
N SER A 46 -3.25 -16.18 -3.08
CA SER A 46 -3.44 -15.37 -4.30
C SER A 46 -2.66 -15.93 -5.49
N PHE A 47 -1.45 -16.44 -5.25
CA PHE A 47 -0.63 -17.07 -6.29
C PHE A 47 -1.24 -18.39 -6.77
N ALA A 48 -1.76 -19.22 -5.87
CA ALA A 48 -2.44 -20.46 -6.24
C ALA A 48 -3.67 -20.18 -7.12
N LYS A 49 -4.48 -19.17 -6.75
CA LYS A 49 -5.63 -18.75 -7.55
C LYS A 49 -5.23 -18.20 -8.92
N PHE A 50 -4.14 -17.42 -8.98
CA PHE A 50 -3.58 -16.96 -10.24
C PHE A 50 -3.21 -18.11 -11.18
N LEU A 51 -2.52 -19.13 -10.66
CA LEU A 51 -2.15 -20.29 -11.47
C LEU A 51 -3.38 -21.06 -11.95
N GLU A 52 -4.39 -21.22 -11.10
CA GLU A 52 -5.66 -21.85 -11.48
C GLU A 52 -6.32 -21.10 -12.64
N ASP A 53 -6.52 -19.79 -12.51
CA ASP A 53 -7.18 -18.95 -13.51
C ASP A 53 -6.42 -18.93 -14.84
N VAL A 54 -5.07 -18.86 -14.80
CA VAL A 54 -4.22 -18.91 -15.99
C VAL A 54 -4.32 -20.27 -16.70
N VAL A 55 -4.23 -21.37 -15.93
CA VAL A 55 -4.29 -22.72 -16.49
C VAL A 55 -5.67 -23.02 -17.07
N GLU A 56 -6.75 -22.57 -16.42
CA GLU A 56 -8.11 -22.69 -16.93
C GLU A 56 -8.28 -21.92 -18.26
N CYS A 57 -7.80 -20.67 -18.31
CA CYS A 57 -7.82 -19.85 -19.51
C CYS A 57 -7.04 -20.51 -20.67
N MET A 58 -5.83 -21.01 -20.40
CA MET A 58 -5.02 -21.71 -21.41
C MET A 58 -5.68 -22.98 -21.95
N ASN A 59 -6.45 -23.70 -21.12
CA ASN A 59 -7.13 -24.93 -21.52
C ASN A 59 -8.51 -24.71 -22.17
N SER A 60 -9.01 -23.47 -22.15
CA SER A 60 -10.28 -23.11 -22.80
C SER A 60 -10.08 -22.87 -24.30
N SER A 61 -10.81 -23.62 -25.14
CA SER A 61 -10.67 -23.57 -26.60
C SER A 61 -11.09 -22.22 -27.22
N GLU A 62 -11.87 -21.41 -26.50
CA GLU A 62 -12.36 -20.10 -26.95
C GLU A 62 -11.48 -18.92 -26.49
N THR A 63 -10.76 -19.05 -25.36
CA THR A 63 -10.03 -17.95 -24.70
C THR A 63 -8.51 -18.14 -24.61
N SER A 64 -7.96 -19.26 -25.11
CA SER A 64 -6.51 -19.53 -25.08
C SER A 64 -5.60 -18.44 -25.71
N ILE A 65 -6.12 -17.57 -26.57
CA ILE A 65 -5.39 -16.47 -27.24
C ILE A 65 -5.58 -15.12 -26.50
N LEU A 66 -6.42 -15.08 -25.46
CA LEU A 66 -6.88 -13.86 -24.77
C LEU A 66 -6.38 -13.73 -23.32
N LEU A 67 -5.41 -14.56 -22.90
CA LEU A 67 -4.81 -14.46 -21.56
C LEU A 67 -4.28 -13.03 -21.33
N SER A 68 -4.80 -12.36 -20.30
CA SER A 68 -4.64 -10.92 -20.15
C SER A 68 -3.58 -10.51 -19.13
N ILE A 69 -3.34 -11.17 -18.02
CA ILE A 69 -2.69 -10.66 -16.79
C ILE A 69 -3.53 -9.61 -16.03
N PRO A 70 -3.89 -8.39 -16.50
CA PRO A 70 -4.76 -7.52 -15.73
C PRO A 70 -6.15 -8.13 -15.43
N ASP A 71 -6.75 -8.87 -16.36
CA ASP A 71 -8.09 -9.42 -16.13
C ASP A 71 -8.08 -10.57 -15.10
N GLU A 72 -7.01 -11.35 -15.07
CA GLU A 72 -6.79 -12.44 -14.11
C GLU A 72 -6.45 -11.86 -12.75
N TYR A 73 -5.66 -10.78 -12.68
CA TYR A 73 -5.46 -10.02 -11.44
C TYR A 73 -6.78 -9.45 -10.90
N GLU A 74 -7.64 -8.91 -11.77
CA GLU A 74 -8.96 -8.43 -11.37
C GLU A 74 -9.86 -9.57 -10.84
N SER A 75 -9.82 -10.73 -11.51
CA SER A 75 -10.53 -11.95 -11.08
C SER A 75 -10.11 -12.38 -9.68
N ILE A 76 -8.80 -12.45 -9.42
CA ILE A 76 -8.23 -12.84 -8.13
C ILE A 76 -8.59 -11.84 -7.04
N ILE A 77 -8.42 -10.54 -7.31
CA ILE A 77 -8.77 -9.47 -6.37
C ILE A 77 -10.23 -9.62 -5.97
N ARG A 78 -11.14 -9.74 -6.95
CA ARG A 78 -12.57 -9.89 -6.68
C ARG A 78 -12.87 -11.16 -5.88
N SER A 79 -12.27 -12.30 -6.24
CA SER A 79 -12.48 -13.57 -5.53
C SER A 79 -12.06 -13.47 -4.06
N ILE A 80 -10.83 -13.01 -3.81
CA ILE A 80 -10.29 -12.88 -2.45
C ILE A 80 -11.11 -11.90 -1.64
N VAL A 81 -11.50 -10.78 -2.23
CA VAL A 81 -12.30 -9.76 -1.53
C VAL A 81 -13.68 -10.30 -1.15
N GLN A 82 -14.38 -11.01 -2.04
CA GLN A 82 -15.70 -11.54 -1.68
C GLN A 82 -15.60 -12.55 -0.53
N GLU A 83 -14.55 -13.39 -0.54
CA GLU A 83 -14.29 -14.31 0.56
C GLU A 83 -13.95 -13.59 1.87
N LEU A 84 -13.15 -12.52 1.81
CA LEU A 84 -12.83 -11.69 2.97
C LEU A 84 -14.05 -10.94 3.52
N ILE A 85 -14.91 -10.39 2.66
CA ILE A 85 -16.16 -9.74 3.08
C ILE A 85 -17.05 -10.76 3.79
N LYS A 86 -17.19 -11.96 3.20
CA LYS A 86 -17.96 -13.04 3.80
C LYS A 86 -17.39 -13.45 5.16
N GLU A 87 -16.09 -13.74 5.25
CA GLU A 87 -15.40 -14.08 6.51
C GLU A 87 -15.62 -13.00 7.58
N SER A 88 -15.55 -11.73 7.16
CA SER A 88 -15.70 -10.58 8.06
C SER A 88 -17.12 -10.49 8.64
N ILE A 89 -18.14 -10.67 7.81
CA ILE A 89 -19.55 -10.68 8.24
C ILE A 89 -19.82 -11.89 9.14
N GLU A 90 -19.35 -13.08 8.76
CA GLU A 90 -19.52 -14.30 9.55
C GLU A 90 -18.92 -14.15 10.94
N LYS A 91 -17.71 -13.57 11.05
CA LYS A 91 -17.07 -13.28 12.34
C LYS A 91 -17.86 -12.29 13.18
N TYR A 92 -18.39 -11.25 12.55
CA TYR A 92 -19.25 -10.28 13.22
C TYR A 92 -20.51 -10.96 13.78
N GLU A 93 -21.21 -11.73 12.95
CA GLU A 93 -22.44 -12.42 13.31
C GLU A 93 -22.23 -13.49 14.37
N GLU A 94 -21.18 -14.28 14.26
CA GLU A 94 -20.79 -15.28 15.25
C GLU A 94 -20.56 -14.61 16.61
N ARG A 95 -19.78 -13.52 16.63
CA ARG A 95 -19.52 -12.77 17.86
C ARG A 95 -20.82 -12.24 18.45
N MET A 96 -21.67 -11.60 17.65
CA MET A 96 -22.96 -11.09 18.11
C MET A 96 -23.86 -12.20 18.66
N ASN A 97 -23.96 -13.34 17.95
CA ASN A 97 -24.77 -14.47 18.37
C ASN A 97 -24.28 -15.10 19.67
N ASN A 98 -22.98 -15.31 19.83
CA ASN A 98 -22.40 -15.89 21.05
C ASN A 98 -22.72 -15.00 22.26
N LEU A 99 -22.51 -13.70 22.11
CA LEU A 99 -22.80 -12.72 23.15
C LEU A 99 -24.29 -12.67 23.53
N MET A 100 -25.19 -12.79 22.53
CA MET A 100 -26.63 -12.77 22.74
C MET A 100 -27.22 -14.10 23.23
N ASN A 101 -26.55 -15.23 23.07
CA ASN A 101 -27.08 -16.53 23.49
C ASN A 101 -26.49 -17.01 24.82
N GLU A 102 -25.21 -16.71 25.07
CA GLU A 102 -24.46 -17.30 26.19
C GLU A 102 -24.16 -16.29 27.30
N GLU A 103 -23.72 -15.07 26.97
CA GLU A 103 -23.23 -14.11 27.97
C GLU A 103 -24.34 -13.22 28.56
N VAL A 104 -25.04 -12.44 27.74
CA VAL A 104 -25.95 -11.38 28.24
C VAL A 104 -27.43 -11.77 28.13
N LYS A 105 -27.79 -12.53 27.07
CA LYS A 105 -29.16 -12.88 26.67
C LYS A 105 -30.06 -11.70 26.30
N LEU A 106 -30.97 -11.93 25.35
CA LEU A 106 -32.02 -10.97 25.01
C LEU A 106 -33.18 -11.04 26.00
N PRO A 107 -33.90 -9.92 26.23
CA PRO A 107 -33.65 -8.59 25.68
C PRO A 107 -32.51 -7.85 26.38
N MET A 108 -31.84 -6.96 25.64
CA MET A 108 -30.74 -6.13 26.14
C MET A 108 -31.11 -4.65 26.09
N LEU A 109 -30.61 -3.87 27.06
CA LEU A 109 -30.74 -2.41 27.01
C LEU A 109 -29.97 -1.84 25.82
N TRP A 110 -30.50 -0.78 25.21
CA TRP A 110 -29.91 -0.20 23.99
C TRP A 110 -28.48 0.30 24.16
N GLU A 111 -28.12 0.80 25.34
CA GLU A 111 -26.75 1.27 25.60
C GLU A 111 -25.73 0.12 25.57
N GLU A 112 -26.05 -0.99 26.23
CA GLU A 112 -25.24 -2.20 26.22
C GLU A 112 -25.19 -2.78 24.80
N PHE A 113 -26.34 -2.84 24.13
CA PHE A 113 -26.47 -3.35 22.77
C PHE A 113 -25.58 -2.59 21.78
N GLU A 114 -25.57 -1.26 21.80
CA GLU A 114 -24.72 -0.44 20.93
C GLU A 114 -23.23 -0.59 21.23
N ASN A 115 -22.87 -0.80 22.50
CA ASN A 115 -21.47 -1.05 22.86
C ASN A 115 -20.95 -2.36 22.26
N MET A 116 -21.80 -3.38 22.16
CA MET A 116 -21.44 -4.67 21.57
C MET A 116 -21.15 -4.55 20.06
N HIS A 117 -21.92 -3.71 19.38
CA HIS A 117 -21.72 -3.43 17.95
C HIS A 117 -20.43 -2.70 17.60
N LYS A 118 -19.68 -2.18 18.60
CA LYS A 118 -18.34 -1.62 18.36
C LYS A 118 -17.35 -2.65 17.80
N TYR A 119 -17.63 -3.94 17.94
CA TYR A 119 -16.84 -5.02 17.35
C TYR A 119 -16.70 -4.91 15.81
N ILE A 120 -17.60 -4.19 15.13
CA ILE A 120 -17.48 -3.86 13.70
C ILE A 120 -16.12 -3.20 13.39
N LEU A 121 -15.57 -2.40 14.30
CA LEU A 121 -14.26 -1.78 14.12
C LEU A 121 -13.13 -2.82 14.07
N GLU A 122 -13.19 -3.86 14.88
CA GLU A 122 -12.21 -4.94 14.88
C GLU A 122 -12.29 -5.75 13.59
N VAL A 123 -13.50 -6.00 13.10
CA VAL A 123 -13.76 -6.66 11.82
C VAL A 123 -13.18 -5.86 10.65
N ASN A 124 -13.42 -4.55 10.63
CA ASN A 124 -12.83 -3.66 9.62
C ASN A 124 -11.30 -3.69 9.65
N LYS A 125 -10.68 -3.69 10.83
CA LYS A 125 -9.23 -3.77 10.95
C LYS A 125 -8.68 -5.06 10.33
N ILE A 126 -9.28 -6.21 10.66
CA ILE A 126 -8.88 -7.51 10.10
C ILE A 126 -9.04 -7.53 8.57
N PHE A 127 -10.10 -6.92 8.07
CA PHE A 127 -10.34 -6.79 6.63
C PHE A 127 -9.22 -5.99 5.94
N PHE A 128 -8.87 -4.80 6.45
CA PHE A 128 -7.82 -3.96 5.87
C PHE A 128 -6.42 -4.57 5.96
N GLU A 129 -6.13 -5.38 6.99
CA GLU A 129 -4.86 -6.12 7.07
C GLU A 129 -4.71 -7.22 5.99
N LYS A 130 -5.83 -7.71 5.45
CA LYS A 130 -5.85 -8.86 4.53
C LYS A 130 -6.15 -8.49 3.08
N ILE A 131 -6.88 -7.41 2.84
CA ILE A 131 -7.37 -7.04 1.52
C ILE A 131 -6.23 -6.76 0.54
N ILE A 132 -6.49 -7.06 -0.73
CA ILE A 132 -5.61 -6.75 -1.84
C ILE A 132 -6.33 -5.89 -2.88
N GLY A 133 -5.57 -5.12 -3.64
CA GLY A 133 -6.07 -4.29 -4.75
C GLY A 133 -5.49 -2.89 -4.71
N SER A 134 -5.84 -2.09 -5.73
CA SER A 134 -5.52 -0.66 -5.74
C SER A 134 -6.31 0.10 -4.66
N PRO A 135 -5.84 1.27 -4.20
CA PRO A 135 -6.57 2.11 -3.24
C PRO A 135 -8.03 2.38 -3.67
N LEU A 136 -8.26 2.65 -4.96
CA LEU A 136 -9.60 2.87 -5.50
C LEU A 136 -10.50 1.64 -5.37
N GLN A 137 -9.96 0.45 -5.65
CA GLN A 137 -10.69 -0.81 -5.49
C GLN A 137 -10.99 -1.10 -4.01
N ILE A 138 -9.99 -0.95 -3.14
CA ILE A 138 -10.13 -1.15 -1.69
C ILE A 138 -11.22 -0.24 -1.14
N GLY A 139 -11.29 1.02 -1.58
CA GLY A 139 -12.36 1.94 -1.20
C GLY A 139 -13.75 1.40 -1.54
N ARG A 140 -13.96 0.92 -2.77
CA ARG A 140 -15.25 0.32 -3.20
C ARG A 140 -15.60 -0.93 -2.40
N PHE A 141 -14.61 -1.78 -2.13
CA PHE A 141 -14.81 -3.00 -1.36
C PHE A 141 -15.12 -2.73 0.10
N SER A 142 -14.51 -1.69 0.69
CA SER A 142 -14.85 -1.26 2.03
C SER A 142 -16.28 -0.72 2.13
N GLU A 143 -16.75 0.05 1.13
CA GLU A 143 -18.14 0.49 1.06
C GLU A 143 -19.10 -0.71 1.01
N GLN A 144 -18.73 -1.76 0.24
CA GLN A 144 -19.49 -3.01 0.21
C GLN A 144 -19.53 -3.70 1.59
N LEU A 145 -18.40 -3.86 2.27
CA LEU A 145 -18.35 -4.46 3.61
C LEU A 145 -19.21 -3.70 4.62
N ILE A 146 -19.09 -2.37 4.65
CA ILE A 146 -19.86 -1.51 5.57
C ILE A 146 -21.35 -1.68 5.33
N LYS A 147 -21.77 -1.72 4.05
CA LYS A 147 -23.17 -1.91 3.68
C LYS A 147 -23.71 -3.26 4.15
N GLU A 148 -23.01 -4.35 3.89
CA GLU A 148 -23.47 -5.68 4.29
C GLU A 148 -23.45 -5.87 5.82
N THR A 149 -22.43 -5.36 6.50
CA THR A 149 -22.37 -5.38 7.98
C THR A 149 -23.51 -4.57 8.60
N SER A 150 -23.86 -3.43 7.99
CA SER A 150 -25.00 -2.60 8.44
C SER A 150 -26.33 -3.33 8.32
N LYS A 151 -26.54 -4.10 7.24
CA LYS A 151 -27.74 -4.93 7.10
C LYS A 151 -27.82 -5.98 8.20
N SER A 152 -26.71 -6.67 8.46
CA SER A 152 -26.63 -7.68 9.53
C SER A 152 -26.91 -7.04 10.91
N LYS A 153 -26.36 -5.85 11.20
CA LYS A 153 -26.71 -5.07 12.40
C LYS A 153 -28.22 -4.80 12.51
N GLU A 154 -28.86 -4.39 11.43
CA GLU A 154 -30.29 -4.07 11.41
C GLU A 154 -31.16 -5.28 11.81
N GLU A 155 -30.76 -6.50 11.43
CA GLU A 155 -31.45 -7.72 11.83
C GLU A 155 -31.37 -7.95 13.35
N PHE A 156 -30.20 -7.74 13.95
CA PHE A 156 -30.02 -7.83 15.40
C PHE A 156 -30.81 -6.74 16.14
N VAL A 157 -30.86 -5.51 15.62
CA VAL A 157 -31.67 -4.41 16.17
C VAL A 157 -33.15 -4.79 16.20
N LYS A 158 -33.68 -5.32 15.08
CA LYS A 158 -35.06 -5.79 14.99
C LYS A 158 -35.36 -6.90 16.01
N LYS A 159 -34.45 -7.85 16.17
CA LYS A 159 -34.58 -8.95 17.13
C LYS A 159 -34.61 -8.42 18.58
N ASN A 160 -33.67 -7.57 18.97
CA ASN A 160 -33.62 -7.00 20.33
C ASN A 160 -34.87 -6.14 20.62
N SER A 161 -35.28 -5.31 19.68
CA SER A 161 -36.48 -4.47 19.80
C SER A 161 -37.75 -5.29 20.05
N LYS A 162 -37.92 -6.39 19.31
CA LYS A 162 -39.06 -7.30 19.48
C LYS A 162 -39.07 -7.96 20.87
N GLU A 163 -37.93 -8.44 21.34
CA GLU A 163 -37.82 -9.06 22.66
C GLU A 163 -38.05 -8.05 23.79
N LEU A 164 -37.53 -6.82 23.67
CA LEU A 164 -37.80 -5.73 24.61
C LEU A 164 -39.29 -5.41 24.68
N MET A 165 -39.98 -5.38 23.55
CA MET A 165 -41.43 -5.15 23.49
C MET A 165 -42.17 -6.26 24.25
N HIS A 166 -41.87 -7.53 23.97
CA HIS A 166 -42.50 -8.67 24.66
C HIS A 166 -42.24 -8.66 26.17
N TYR A 167 -41.00 -8.38 26.59
CA TYR A 167 -40.65 -8.29 28.00
C TYR A 167 -41.45 -7.19 28.73
N ASN A 168 -41.51 -5.99 28.15
CA ASN A 168 -42.25 -4.87 28.74
C ASN A 168 -43.76 -5.11 28.74
N GLU A 169 -44.32 -5.74 27.70
CA GLU A 169 -45.73 -6.15 27.69
C GLU A 169 -46.05 -7.14 28.80
N ASN A 170 -45.18 -8.14 29.04
CA ASN A 170 -45.39 -9.15 30.06
C ASN A 170 -45.36 -8.53 31.46
N ILE A 171 -44.39 -7.66 31.75
CA ILE A 171 -44.35 -6.89 33.00
C ILE A 171 -45.65 -6.09 33.17
N THR A 172 -46.06 -5.36 32.12
CA THR A 172 -47.27 -4.54 32.17
C THR A 172 -48.52 -5.38 32.50
N LYS A 173 -48.66 -6.55 31.85
CA LYS A 173 -49.75 -7.49 32.11
C LYS A 173 -49.73 -8.01 33.55
N GLU A 174 -48.55 -8.39 34.06
CA GLU A 174 -48.42 -8.88 35.44
C GLU A 174 -48.84 -7.82 36.47
N PHE A 175 -48.34 -6.59 36.32
CA PHE A 175 -48.70 -5.48 37.19
C PHE A 175 -50.20 -5.17 37.13
N TRP A 176 -50.79 -5.20 35.93
CA TRP A 176 -52.23 -5.04 35.74
C TRP A 176 -53.03 -6.10 36.51
N THR A 177 -52.72 -7.38 36.28
CA THR A 177 -53.45 -8.48 36.92
C THR A 177 -53.33 -8.40 38.44
N LYS A 178 -52.12 -8.13 38.96
CA LYS A 178 -51.84 -8.08 40.40
C LYS A 178 -52.51 -6.91 41.11
N HIS A 179 -52.44 -5.71 40.53
CA HIS A 179 -52.82 -4.48 41.23
C HIS A 179 -54.19 -3.94 40.83
N VAL A 180 -54.66 -4.23 39.62
CA VAL A 180 -55.93 -3.72 39.10
C VAL A 180 -56.98 -4.81 39.12
N GLU A 181 -56.79 -5.87 38.34
CA GLU A 181 -57.82 -6.88 38.10
C GLU A 181 -58.21 -7.63 39.39
N THR A 182 -57.21 -8.10 40.14
CA THR A 182 -57.43 -8.82 41.40
C THR A 182 -58.19 -7.96 42.43
N ARG A 183 -57.93 -6.65 42.47
CA ARG A 183 -58.60 -5.73 43.40
C ARG A 183 -60.04 -5.42 42.97
N LEU A 184 -60.28 -5.27 41.66
CA LEU A 184 -61.63 -5.08 41.13
C LEU A 184 -62.52 -6.32 41.30
N ASN A 185 -61.93 -7.52 41.31
CA ASN A 185 -62.63 -8.79 41.43
C ASN A 185 -62.79 -9.29 42.89
N LYS A 186 -62.02 -8.76 43.85
CA LYS A 186 -62.34 -8.95 45.28
C LYS A 186 -63.69 -8.28 45.58
N ASN A 187 -64.48 -8.88 46.48
CA ASN A 187 -65.87 -8.54 46.87
C ASN A 187 -66.13 -7.08 47.36
N LEU A 188 -65.42 -6.07 46.86
CA LEU A 188 -65.65 -4.65 47.13
C LEU A 188 -66.99 -4.15 46.56
N PHE A 189 -67.45 -4.72 45.45
CA PHE A 189 -68.72 -4.37 44.84
C PHE A 189 -69.75 -5.47 45.05
N LYS A 190 -71.01 -5.09 45.33
CA LYS A 190 -72.13 -6.03 45.30
C LYS A 190 -72.26 -6.57 43.88
N LYS A 191 -72.35 -7.89 43.71
CA LYS A 191 -72.54 -8.53 42.40
C LYS A 191 -73.89 -8.11 41.81
N SER A 192 -73.88 -7.14 40.90
CA SER A 192 -75.07 -6.67 40.20
C SER A 192 -74.74 -6.16 38.79
N PRO A 193 -75.73 -6.12 37.88
CA PRO A 193 -75.56 -5.53 36.55
C PRO A 193 -75.06 -4.09 36.57
N GLU A 194 -75.49 -3.29 37.56
CA GLU A 194 -75.10 -1.90 37.77
C GLU A 194 -73.61 -1.81 38.15
N ALA A 195 -73.14 -2.68 39.04
CA ALA A 195 -71.72 -2.75 39.41
C ALA A 195 -70.85 -3.10 38.18
N THR A 196 -71.28 -4.04 37.34
CA THR A 196 -70.59 -4.39 36.09
C THR A 196 -70.53 -3.19 35.12
N LYS A 197 -71.61 -2.42 35.03
CA LYS A 197 -71.69 -1.22 34.16
C LYS A 197 -70.76 -0.10 34.66
N VAL A 198 -70.70 0.11 35.98
CA VAL A 198 -69.77 1.07 36.62
C VAL A 198 -68.31 0.65 36.47
N ILE A 199 -67.98 -0.63 36.71
CA ILE A 199 -66.61 -1.16 36.51
C ILE A 199 -66.19 -1.03 35.04
N SER A 200 -67.08 -1.36 34.10
CA SER A 200 -66.79 -1.24 32.67
C SER A 200 -66.62 0.21 32.23
N SER A 201 -67.45 1.12 32.76
CA SER A 201 -67.31 2.56 32.55
C SER A 201 -66.00 3.10 33.13
N TYR A 202 -65.61 2.68 34.34
CA TYR A 202 -64.33 3.05 34.96
C TYR A 202 -63.13 2.54 34.14
N LYS A 203 -63.18 1.27 33.72
CA LYS A 203 -62.19 0.65 32.80
C LYS A 203 -62.06 1.39 31.48
N LYS A 204 -63.14 1.99 30.98
CA LYS A 204 -63.15 2.73 29.72
C LYS A 204 -62.77 4.20 29.87
N ASN A 205 -63.18 4.85 30.97
CA ASN A 205 -63.12 6.31 31.13
C ASN A 205 -61.96 6.78 32.02
N GLN A 206 -61.57 6.05 33.07
CA GLN A 206 -60.41 6.43 33.90
C GLN A 206 -59.08 5.95 33.34
N TYR A 207 -59.08 4.90 32.52
CA TYR A 207 -57.91 4.52 31.74
C TYR A 207 -57.72 5.40 30.51
N LEU A 208 -58.58 6.39 30.26
CA LEU A 208 -58.37 7.36 29.18
C LEU A 208 -57.05 8.11 29.38
N PHE A 209 -56.67 8.45 30.61
CA PHE A 209 -55.36 9.03 30.91
C PHE A 209 -54.21 8.06 30.64
N ALA A 210 -54.37 6.78 31.01
CA ALA A 210 -53.38 5.74 30.72
C ALA A 210 -53.25 5.48 29.20
N ILE A 211 -54.37 5.43 28.47
CA ILE A 211 -54.43 5.28 27.02
C ILE A 211 -53.79 6.50 26.34
N ASN A 212 -54.09 7.71 26.80
CA ASN A 212 -53.46 8.93 26.32
C ASN A 212 -51.96 8.92 26.59
N HIS A 213 -51.53 8.49 27.77
CA HIS A 213 -50.12 8.37 28.12
C HIS A 213 -49.41 7.33 27.26
N ILE A 214 -50.01 6.15 27.04
CA ILE A 214 -49.49 5.11 26.15
C ILE A 214 -49.42 5.63 24.71
N THR A 215 -50.43 6.38 24.26
CA THR A 215 -50.43 7.00 22.93
C THR A 215 -49.31 8.03 22.79
N GLN A 216 -49.07 8.85 23.83
CA GLN A 216 -47.94 9.77 23.88
C GLN A 216 -46.60 9.04 23.89
N LEU A 217 -46.46 7.97 24.69
CA LEU A 217 -45.29 7.09 24.68
C LEU A 217 -45.05 6.48 23.30
N GLY A 218 -46.11 6.05 22.59
CA GLY A 218 -46.00 5.58 21.22
C GLY A 218 -45.45 6.63 20.26
N ARG A 219 -45.84 7.90 20.42
CA ARG A 219 -45.27 9.02 19.66
C ARG A 219 -43.80 9.27 20.00
N ILE A 220 -43.46 9.28 21.29
CA ILE A 220 -42.07 9.44 21.76
C ILE A 220 -41.20 8.28 21.24
N ASN A 221 -41.70 7.05 21.25
CA ASN A 221 -41.00 5.89 20.71
C ASN A 221 -40.80 5.99 19.19
N ALA A 222 -41.77 6.54 18.45
CA ALA A 222 -41.61 6.80 17.03
C ALA A 222 -40.55 7.89 16.75
N GLU A 223 -40.47 8.93 17.59
CA GLU A 223 -39.40 9.93 17.52
C GLU A 223 -38.04 9.35 17.89
N LEU A 224 -37.99 8.50 18.92
CA LEU A 224 -36.78 7.78 19.31
C LEU A 224 -36.30 6.86 18.19
N ALA A 225 -37.20 6.14 17.52
CA ALA A 225 -36.85 5.29 16.38
C ALA A 225 -36.23 6.11 15.23
N LYS A 226 -36.76 7.31 14.96
CA LYS A 226 -36.15 8.24 13.99
C LYS A 226 -34.76 8.70 14.43
N ALA A 227 -34.59 9.04 15.72
CA ALA A 227 -33.31 9.44 16.26
C ALA A 227 -32.28 8.31 16.23
N MET A 228 -32.69 7.07 16.53
CA MET A 228 -31.86 5.87 16.41
C MET A 228 -31.43 5.65 14.96
N HIS A 229 -32.35 5.69 14.00
CA HIS A 229 -32.01 5.58 12.58
C HIS A 229 -31.03 6.68 12.14
N ALA A 230 -31.22 7.92 12.59
CA ALA A 230 -30.29 9.01 12.30
C ALA A 230 -28.89 8.77 12.90
N ARG A 231 -28.82 8.17 14.09
CA ARG A 231 -27.57 7.79 14.75
C ARG A 231 -26.88 6.62 14.04
N GLU A 232 -27.63 5.62 13.60
CA GLU A 232 -27.10 4.50 12.80
C GLU A 232 -26.53 4.99 11.47
N GLU A 233 -27.25 5.90 10.80
CA GLU A 233 -26.78 6.55 9.58
C GLU A 233 -25.48 7.34 9.83
N ALA A 234 -25.40 8.09 10.94
CA ALA A 234 -24.20 8.81 11.32
C ALA A 234 -23.01 7.88 11.62
N GLU A 235 -23.24 6.74 12.28
CA GLU A 235 -22.18 5.76 12.53
C GLU A 235 -21.74 5.09 11.22
N ARG A 236 -22.66 4.82 10.29
CA ARG A 236 -22.31 4.32 8.96
C ARG A 236 -21.38 5.30 8.24
N LEU A 237 -21.74 6.58 8.21
CA LEU A 237 -20.91 7.63 7.63
C LEU A 237 -19.56 7.76 8.33
N ARG A 238 -19.51 7.57 9.65
CA ARG A 238 -18.25 7.56 10.43
C ARG A 238 -17.36 6.39 10.02
N LEU A 239 -17.92 5.19 9.85
CA LEU A 239 -17.18 4.02 9.37
C LEU A 239 -16.70 4.21 7.92
N GLU A 240 -17.52 4.81 7.05
CA GLU A 240 -17.11 5.17 5.69
C GLU A 240 -15.95 6.18 5.70
N ALA A 241 -15.96 7.16 6.60
CA ALA A 241 -14.87 8.12 6.74
C ALA A 241 -13.57 7.46 7.23
N LEU A 242 -13.65 6.58 8.23
CA LEU A 242 -12.49 5.80 8.71
C LEU A 242 -11.92 4.89 7.62
N ALA A 243 -12.79 4.25 6.83
CA ALA A 243 -12.37 3.46 5.69
C ALA A 243 -11.62 4.30 4.65
N ARG A 244 -12.11 5.52 4.35
CA ARG A 244 -11.42 6.45 3.44
C ARG A 244 -10.06 6.89 3.98
N GLU A 245 -9.94 7.10 5.29
CA GLU A 245 -8.66 7.40 5.93
C GLU A 245 -7.67 6.24 5.74
N GLU A 246 -8.11 4.99 5.93
CA GLU A 246 -7.26 3.82 5.73
C GLU A 246 -6.81 3.66 4.26
N VAL A 247 -7.71 3.93 3.31
CA VAL A 247 -7.36 3.95 1.88
C VAL A 247 -6.29 5.01 1.58
N LEU A 248 -6.40 6.20 2.17
CA LEU A 248 -5.39 7.26 2.01
C LEU A 248 -4.03 6.84 2.59
N LEU A 249 -4.02 6.15 3.73
CA LEU A 249 -2.79 5.62 4.31
C LEU A 249 -2.11 4.61 3.35
N LEU A 250 -2.88 3.70 2.76
CA LEU A 250 -2.37 2.74 1.77
C LEU A 250 -1.84 3.43 0.51
N GLU A 251 -2.49 4.51 0.07
CA GLU A 251 -2.04 5.32 -1.07
C GLU A 251 -0.73 6.05 -0.77
N ILE A 252 -0.61 6.68 0.40
CA ILE A 252 0.63 7.31 0.87
C ILE A 252 1.76 6.29 0.91
N GLU A 253 1.51 5.07 1.38
CA GLU A 253 2.54 4.04 1.44
C GLU A 253 2.94 3.53 0.05
N ALA A 254 1.99 3.42 -0.88
CA ALA A 254 2.29 3.10 -2.27
C ALA A 254 3.19 4.17 -2.92
N LEU A 255 2.87 5.46 -2.71
CA LEU A 255 3.68 6.57 -3.22
C LEU A 255 5.09 6.62 -2.60
N LYS A 256 5.23 6.27 -1.32
CA LYS A 256 6.55 6.16 -0.68
C LYS A 256 7.42 5.10 -1.37
N ARG A 257 6.85 3.92 -1.67
CA ARG A 257 7.57 2.85 -2.37
C ARG A 257 7.97 3.24 -3.78
N GLU A 258 7.06 3.87 -4.53
CA GLU A 258 7.35 4.36 -5.87
C GLU A 258 8.51 5.38 -5.85
N LYS A 259 8.50 6.29 -4.87
CA LYS A 259 9.59 7.25 -4.66
C LYS A 259 10.92 6.55 -4.37
N GLU A 260 10.94 5.55 -3.49
CA GLU A 260 12.16 4.77 -3.19
C GLU A 260 12.71 4.05 -4.43
N GLU A 261 11.84 3.51 -5.28
CA GLU A 261 12.24 2.88 -6.54
C GLU A 261 12.83 3.91 -7.52
N TYR A 262 12.20 5.08 -7.66
CA TYR A 262 12.75 6.18 -8.46
C TYR A 262 14.11 6.64 -7.95
N GLU A 263 14.28 6.81 -6.63
CA GLU A 263 15.57 7.18 -6.04
C GLU A 263 16.65 6.13 -6.33
N LYS A 264 16.32 4.83 -6.18
CA LYS A 264 17.23 3.73 -6.51
C LYS A 264 17.63 3.76 -8.00
N ASN A 265 16.68 3.96 -8.90
CA ASN A 265 16.94 4.03 -10.33
C ASN A 265 17.83 5.23 -10.70
N ILE A 266 17.55 6.41 -10.13
CA ILE A 266 18.37 7.61 -10.32
C ILE A 266 19.80 7.37 -9.83
N ASN A 267 19.97 6.80 -8.64
CA ASN A 267 21.29 6.50 -8.08
C ASN A 267 22.07 5.53 -8.97
N ASN A 268 21.43 4.46 -9.46
CA ASN A 268 22.06 3.54 -10.40
C ASN A 268 22.49 4.25 -11.70
N LYS A 269 21.64 5.14 -12.24
CA LYS A 269 21.96 5.90 -13.45
C LYS A 269 23.11 6.88 -13.25
N ILE A 270 23.17 7.53 -12.09
CA ILE A 270 24.30 8.40 -11.72
C ILE A 270 25.60 7.59 -11.67
N LEU A 271 25.56 6.41 -11.05
CA LEU A 271 26.73 5.53 -10.91
C LEU A 271 27.24 5.03 -12.27
N GLU A 272 26.32 4.67 -13.16
CA GLU A 272 26.62 4.31 -14.55
C GLU A 272 27.28 5.47 -15.30
N LEU A 273 26.73 6.69 -15.18
CA LEU A 273 27.29 7.88 -15.82
C LEU A 273 28.67 8.23 -15.28
N GLN A 274 28.89 8.14 -13.96
CA GLN A 274 30.20 8.34 -13.34
C GLN A 274 31.22 7.32 -13.87
N THR A 275 30.84 6.04 -13.95
CA THR A 275 31.69 4.98 -14.50
C THR A 275 32.07 5.28 -15.96
N ASN A 276 31.11 5.72 -16.78
CA ASN A 276 31.36 6.09 -18.17
C ASN A 276 32.32 7.29 -18.29
N ILE A 277 32.16 8.32 -17.43
CA ILE A 277 33.06 9.48 -17.38
C ILE A 277 34.49 9.04 -17.02
N GLU A 278 34.65 8.18 -16.01
CA GLU A 278 35.97 7.66 -15.62
C GLU A 278 36.63 6.84 -16.73
N GLN A 279 35.86 5.98 -17.41
CA GLN A 279 36.33 5.20 -18.55
C GLN A 279 36.76 6.09 -19.72
N GLN A 280 36.08 7.21 -19.98
CA GLN A 280 36.46 8.17 -21.02
C GLN A 280 37.70 9.00 -20.63
N ASN A 281 37.88 9.29 -19.35
CA ASN A 281 39.02 10.07 -18.87
C ASN A 281 40.34 9.28 -18.85
N LYS A 282 40.30 7.96 -18.63
CA LYS A 282 41.49 7.08 -18.66
C LYS A 282 42.31 7.19 -19.97
N PRO A 283 41.74 6.98 -21.17
CA PRO A 283 42.49 7.09 -22.42
C PRO A 283 42.93 8.52 -22.72
N GLN A 284 42.21 9.54 -22.24
CA GLN A 284 42.60 10.94 -22.41
C GLN A 284 43.85 11.30 -21.57
N GLY A 285 43.96 10.74 -20.37
CA GLY A 285 45.15 10.85 -19.51
C GLY A 285 46.36 10.11 -20.09
N GLU A 286 46.16 8.90 -20.61
CA GLU A 286 47.21 8.10 -21.26
C GLU A 286 47.72 8.75 -22.55
N MET A 287 46.83 9.23 -23.42
CA MET A 287 47.22 9.94 -24.65
C MET A 287 48.02 11.22 -24.36
N LYS A 288 47.64 11.99 -23.32
CA LYS A 288 48.42 13.17 -22.91
C LYS A 288 49.83 12.80 -22.43
N ARG A 289 49.98 11.69 -21.71
CA ARG A 289 51.30 11.21 -21.27
C ARG A 289 52.15 10.76 -22.45
N GLN A 290 51.59 9.95 -23.35
CA GLN A 290 52.28 9.51 -24.57
C GLN A 290 52.74 10.69 -25.43
N PHE A 291 51.89 11.71 -25.61
CA PHE A 291 52.26 12.91 -26.36
C PHE A 291 53.41 13.70 -25.73
N ILE A 292 53.46 13.78 -24.39
CA ILE A 292 54.57 14.42 -23.67
C ILE A 292 55.86 13.59 -23.80
N GLU A 293 55.77 12.26 -23.72
CA GLU A 293 56.91 11.36 -23.90
C GLU A 293 57.47 11.40 -25.33
N GLU A 294 56.60 11.48 -26.33
CA GLU A 294 56.98 11.66 -27.73
C GLU A 294 57.66 13.01 -27.96
N GLN A 295 57.09 14.11 -27.43
CA GLN A 295 57.75 15.42 -27.49
C GLN A 295 59.15 15.40 -26.87
N ASN A 296 59.28 14.83 -25.67
CA ASN A 296 60.56 14.75 -24.98
C ASN A 296 61.57 13.89 -25.76
N SER A 297 61.11 12.82 -26.40
CA SER A 297 61.96 11.95 -27.24
C SER A 297 62.43 12.67 -28.50
N ILE A 298 61.55 13.42 -29.16
CA ILE A 298 61.90 14.24 -30.34
C ILE A 298 62.89 15.33 -29.94
N ILE A 299 62.64 16.04 -28.84
CA ILE A 299 63.55 17.07 -28.31
C ILE A 299 64.94 16.46 -28.06
N LYS A 300 65.00 15.28 -27.43
CA LYS A 300 66.26 14.57 -27.17
C LYS A 300 67.00 14.18 -28.46
N LEU A 301 66.27 13.66 -29.46
CA LEU A 301 66.83 13.33 -30.78
C LEU A 301 67.37 14.57 -31.50
N VAL A 302 66.66 15.69 -31.44
CA VAL A 302 67.10 16.96 -32.03
C VAL A 302 68.37 17.43 -31.34
N TYR A 303 68.43 17.45 -30.01
CA TYR A 303 69.66 17.83 -29.29
C TYR A 303 70.82 16.88 -29.58
N GLN A 304 70.59 15.57 -29.67
CA GLN A 304 71.62 14.61 -30.09
C GLN A 304 72.11 14.87 -31.52
N SER A 305 71.22 15.20 -32.45
CA SER A 305 71.61 15.55 -33.83
C SER A 305 72.45 16.83 -33.89
N PHE A 306 72.25 17.77 -32.96
CA PHE A 306 73.09 18.97 -32.82
C PHE A 306 74.45 18.68 -32.17
N ASP A 307 74.53 17.68 -31.28
CA ASP A 307 75.79 17.22 -30.69
C ASP A 307 76.61 16.35 -31.67
N ASP A 308 75.95 15.61 -32.57
CA ASP A 308 76.55 14.80 -33.64
C ASP A 308 76.90 15.61 -34.90
N PHE A 309 76.54 16.90 -34.96
CA PHE A 309 77.05 17.78 -35.99
C PHE A 309 78.58 17.90 -35.82
N PRO A 310 79.40 17.53 -36.82
CA PRO A 310 80.83 17.74 -36.75
C PRO A 310 81.05 19.24 -36.51
N LYS A 311 81.87 19.59 -35.51
CA LYS A 311 82.38 20.97 -35.36
C LYS A 311 83.11 21.32 -36.65
N ASN A 312 82.37 21.83 -37.63
CA ASN A 312 82.85 22.05 -38.97
C ASN A 312 83.90 23.17 -38.90
N GLU A 313 85.18 22.81 -39.00
CA GLU A 313 86.30 23.75 -38.98
C GLU A 313 86.16 24.84 -40.05
N GLU A 314 85.36 24.62 -41.09
CA GLU A 314 85.07 25.60 -42.14
C GLU A 314 84.27 26.81 -41.63
N ILE A 315 83.40 26.65 -40.62
CA ILE A 315 82.63 27.77 -40.06
C ILE A 315 83.54 28.71 -39.24
N LYS A 316 84.61 28.18 -38.61
CA LYS A 316 85.65 29.00 -37.95
C LYS A 316 86.48 29.80 -38.96
N LYS A 317 86.77 29.25 -40.15
CA LYS A 317 87.48 29.96 -41.23
C LYS A 317 86.63 31.08 -41.84
N LEU A 318 85.32 30.85 -42.05
CA LEU A 318 84.39 31.87 -42.54
C LEU A 318 84.19 33.03 -41.55
N ARG A 319 84.21 32.77 -40.23
CA ARG A 319 84.15 33.84 -39.20
C ARG A 319 85.43 34.67 -39.11
N LYS A 320 86.62 34.10 -39.40
CA LYS A 320 87.88 34.87 -39.49
C LYS A 320 87.96 35.74 -40.75
N GLY A 321 87.57 35.21 -41.91
CA GLY A 321 87.55 35.97 -43.17
C GLY A 321 86.60 37.18 -43.16
N ASN A 322 85.43 37.07 -42.53
CA ASN A 322 84.47 38.18 -42.45
C ASN A 322 84.91 39.32 -41.52
N ASN A 323 85.77 39.05 -40.53
CA ASN A 323 86.30 40.09 -39.63
C ASN A 323 87.46 40.90 -40.28
N GLU A 324 88.21 40.31 -41.21
CA GLU A 324 89.23 41.02 -42.00
C GLU A 324 88.62 41.92 -43.10
N ILE A 325 87.49 41.51 -43.68
CA ILE A 325 86.77 42.32 -44.69
C ILE A 325 86.10 43.56 -44.06
N LYS A 326 85.58 43.45 -42.82
CA LYS A 326 85.02 44.60 -42.09
C LYS A 326 86.07 45.62 -41.61
N THR A 327 87.31 45.18 -41.33
CA THR A 327 88.40 46.09 -40.91
C THR A 327 89.06 46.80 -42.09
N LYS A 328 89.10 46.20 -43.30
CA LYS A 328 89.58 46.88 -44.52
C LYS A 328 88.59 47.91 -45.08
N LYS A 329 87.27 47.68 -45.01
CA LYS A 329 86.26 48.66 -45.46
C LYS A 329 86.15 49.93 -44.58
N ARG A 330 86.51 49.86 -43.29
CA ARG A 330 86.51 51.04 -42.40
C ARG A 330 87.72 51.97 -42.55
N LYS A 331 88.84 51.51 -43.14
CA LYS A 331 90.06 52.34 -43.34
C LYS A 331 90.13 53.08 -44.68
N VAL A 332 89.23 52.81 -45.63
CA VAL A 332 89.26 53.45 -46.97
C VAL A 332 88.24 54.60 -47.11
N CYS A 333 87.30 54.77 -46.18
CA CYS A 333 86.30 55.84 -46.25
C CYS A 333 86.67 57.12 -45.44
N CYS A 334 87.79 57.13 -44.72
CA CYS A 334 88.18 58.25 -43.85
C CYS A 334 89.19 59.24 -44.49
N CYS A 335 89.42 59.17 -45.82
CA CYS A 335 90.40 60.02 -46.52
C CYS A 335 89.85 60.78 -47.75
N MET A 336 88.55 61.06 -47.82
CA MET A 336 88.03 62.09 -48.74
C MET A 336 87.07 63.02 -48.01
N CYS A 337 87.65 63.99 -47.30
CA CYS A 337 87.00 65.26 -47.02
C CYS A 337 87.83 66.35 -47.71
N VAL A 338 87.15 67.43 -48.14
CA VAL A 338 87.63 68.62 -48.88
C VAL A 338 87.51 68.48 -50.42
N ILE A 339 86.47 69.07 -51.00
CA ILE A 339 86.50 70.31 -51.81
C ILE A 339 85.05 70.82 -51.99
N VAL A 340 84.96 72.15 -51.97
CA VAL A 340 83.84 73.11 -52.08
C VAL A 340 82.72 72.74 -53.04
#